data_AF-A0A7S4VNI4-F1
#
_entry.id   AF-A0A7S4VNI4-F1
#
_cell.length_a   1.000
_cell.length_b   1.000
_cell.length_c   1.000
_cell.angle_alpha   90.00
_cell.angle_beta   90.00
_cell.angle_gamma   90.00
#
_symmetry.space_group_name_H-M   'P 1'
#
loop_
_entity.id
_entity.type
_entity.pdbx_description
1 polymer ?
#
loop_
_entity_poly.entity_id
_entity_poly.type
_entity_poly.pdbx_seq_one_letter_code
_entity_poly.pdbx_strand_id
1 'polypeptide(L)'
;NISLFQESRGLKPTNWETTNNQTRSLLRDLPTMKYFVYCLLGLLLSFLTSSNAMKIDSKGEKQKNMKQNGIRDNNKSARSLRGRMAEACPELGRHIVCPLEFKPVTCGNGCDYDNGCFAQSVGFDLQRDCGVKTCSMVGIEEEAECYENLDYTPLICEGCIYDNSCLAKAAGFNNFLDECEPARL
;
A
#
# COMPACT_ATOMS: atom_id res chain seq x y z
N ASN A 1 26.12 59.00 -36.37
CA ASN A 1 25.45 59.63 -35.21
C ASN A 1 24.15 58.89 -34.95
N ILE A 2 23.95 58.05 -33.94
CA ILE A 2 24.61 57.88 -32.64
C ILE A 2 24.45 56.40 -32.25
N SER A 3 25.56 55.79 -31.82
CA SER A 3 25.62 54.50 -31.12
C SER A 3 25.55 54.76 -29.61
N LEU A 4 24.58 54.17 -28.91
CA LEU A 4 24.60 54.08 -27.44
C LEU A 4 23.97 52.75 -26.99
N PHE A 5 24.81 51.73 -26.87
CA PHE A 5 24.55 50.55 -26.03
C PHE A 5 25.52 50.67 -24.86
N GLN A 6 25.00 50.98 -23.67
CA GLN A 6 25.81 51.05 -22.46
C GLN A 6 25.89 49.68 -21.79
N GLU A 7 27.12 49.34 -21.47
CA GLU A 7 27.66 48.16 -20.83
C GLU A 7 27.53 48.31 -19.29
N SER A 8 26.67 47.52 -18.64
CA SER A 8 26.65 47.43 -17.18
C SER A 8 27.59 46.31 -16.72
N ARG A 9 28.83 46.71 -16.39
CA ARG A 9 29.85 45.87 -15.76
C ARG A 9 29.49 45.51 -14.33
N GLY A 10 29.96 44.34 -13.92
CA GLY A 10 29.67 43.66 -12.67
C GLY A 10 29.96 44.44 -11.40
N LEU A 11 29.01 44.35 -10.48
CA LEU A 11 29.21 44.59 -9.06
C LEU A 11 29.33 43.23 -8.38
N LYS A 12 30.51 42.96 -7.79
CA LYS A 12 30.71 41.82 -6.89
C LYS A 12 29.88 42.07 -5.61
N PRO A 13 29.11 41.08 -5.14
CA PRO A 13 28.38 41.21 -3.88
C PRO A 13 29.36 41.35 -2.70
N THR A 14 29.04 42.28 -1.80
CA THR A 14 29.82 42.59 -0.60
C THR A 14 29.67 41.54 0.49
N ASN A 15 30.78 41.27 1.18
CA ASN A 15 31.06 40.26 2.22
C ASN A 15 30.24 40.37 3.54
N TRP A 16 29.00 40.85 3.52
CA TRP A 16 28.13 40.86 4.72
C TRP A 16 26.90 39.95 4.60
N GLU A 17 26.52 39.56 3.38
CA GLU A 17 25.39 38.65 3.13
C GLU A 17 25.75 37.17 3.40
N THR A 18 27.03 36.83 3.53
CA THR A 18 27.48 35.45 3.74
C THR A 18 27.36 34.99 5.20
N THR A 19 27.34 35.92 6.17
CA THR A 19 27.30 35.56 7.60
C THR A 19 25.87 35.33 8.12
N ASN A 20 24.83 35.80 7.42
CA ASN A 20 23.44 35.66 7.87
C ASN A 20 22.76 34.36 7.39
N ASN A 21 23.36 33.65 6.43
CA ASN A 21 22.81 32.39 5.92
C ASN A 21 23.28 31.15 6.72
N GLN A 22 24.40 31.22 7.45
CA GLN A 22 24.84 30.12 8.31
C GLN A 22 24.01 30.01 9.60
N THR A 23 23.52 31.12 10.16
CA THR A 23 22.71 31.09 11.39
C THR A 23 21.27 30.59 11.13
N ARG A 24 20.76 30.75 9.91
CA ARG A 24 19.42 30.26 9.51
C ARG A 24 19.37 28.76 9.18
N SER A 25 20.53 28.12 9.04
CA SER A 25 20.62 26.66 8.79
C SER A 25 20.45 25.85 10.08
N LEU A 26 20.98 26.33 11.21
CA LEU A 26 20.95 25.57 12.47
C LEU A 26 19.59 25.64 13.22
N LEU A 27 18.70 26.56 12.84
CA LEU A 27 17.38 26.73 13.44
C LEU A 27 16.26 25.96 12.71
N ARG A 28 16.55 25.34 11.55
CA ARG A 28 15.56 24.54 10.80
C ARG A 28 15.44 23.09 11.28
N ASP A 29 16.36 22.62 12.13
CA ASP A 29 16.36 21.25 12.66
C ASP A 29 15.66 21.11 14.03
N LEU A 30 15.02 22.16 14.55
CA LEU A 30 14.27 22.08 15.81
C LEU A 30 12.87 21.41 15.79
N PRO A 31 12.22 21.03 14.67
CA PRO A 31 10.95 20.29 14.75
C PRO A 31 11.12 18.80 15.08
N THR A 32 12.31 18.21 14.92
CA THR A 32 12.54 16.76 15.16
C THR A 32 12.64 16.40 16.64
N MET A 33 13.08 17.32 17.51
CA MET A 33 13.22 17.07 18.94
C MET A 33 11.87 16.93 19.67
N LYS A 34 10.80 17.58 19.18
CA LYS A 34 9.46 17.43 19.76
C LYS A 34 8.93 16.01 19.56
N TYR A 35 9.13 15.45 18.37
CA TYR A 35 8.70 14.08 18.06
C TYR A 35 9.44 13.04 18.90
N PHE A 36 10.74 13.24 19.18
CA PHE A 36 11.49 12.34 20.07
C PHE A 36 10.93 12.32 21.49
N VAL A 37 10.53 13.47 22.04
CA VAL A 37 9.92 13.55 23.38
C VAL A 37 8.55 12.86 23.42
N TYR A 38 7.70 13.06 22.40
CA TYR A 38 6.41 12.36 22.31
C TYR A 38 6.56 10.84 22.12
N CYS A 39 7.57 10.40 21.36
CA CYS A 39 7.84 8.97 21.17
C CYS A 39 8.31 8.29 22.47
N LEU A 40 9.19 8.95 23.23
CA LEU A 40 9.63 8.46 24.54
C LEU A 40 8.50 8.43 25.58
N LEU A 41 7.64 9.45 25.60
CA LEU A 41 6.43 9.47 26.45
C LEU A 41 5.43 8.36 26.06
N GLY A 42 5.24 8.09 24.76
CA GLY A 42 4.37 7.03 24.27
C GLY A 42 4.86 5.62 24.61
N LEU A 43 6.18 5.39 24.54
CA LEU A 43 6.79 4.13 24.95
C LEU A 43 6.63 3.91 26.47
N LEU A 44 6.87 4.93 27.29
CA LEU A 44 6.69 4.84 28.74
C LEU A 44 5.23 4.55 29.14
N LEU A 45 4.25 5.14 28.45
CA LEU A 45 2.83 4.86 28.71
C LEU A 45 2.43 3.42 28.33
N SER A 46 3.02 2.85 27.28
CA SER A 46 2.76 1.46 26.86
C SER A 46 3.31 0.42 27.84
N PHE A 47 4.43 0.72 28.50
CA PHE A 47 4.98 -0.16 29.55
C PHE A 47 4.13 -0.15 30.83
N LEU A 48 3.46 0.96 31.15
CA LEU A 48 2.62 1.07 32.36
C LEU A 48 1.27 0.34 32.25
N THR A 49 0.78 0.05 31.04
CA THR A 49 -0.50 -0.68 30.85
C THR A 49 -0.35 -2.20 30.78
N SER A 50 0.87 -2.72 30.71
CA SER A 50 1.13 -4.15 30.50
C SER A 50 1.28 -4.98 31.80
N SER A 51 1.13 -4.37 32.98
CA SER A 51 1.34 -5.06 34.28
C SER A 51 0.08 -5.55 34.99
N ASN A 52 -1.11 -5.47 34.38
CA ASN A 52 -2.32 -6.05 34.97
C ASN A 52 -2.64 -7.41 34.35
N ALA A 53 -2.27 -8.43 35.11
CA ALA A 53 -2.56 -9.84 34.90
C ALA A 53 -4.05 -10.16 34.84
N MET A 54 -4.44 -11.17 34.06
CA MET A 54 -5.46 -12.14 34.49
C MET A 54 -5.28 -13.49 33.80
N LYS A 55 -4.76 -14.46 34.56
CA LYS A 55 -4.88 -15.90 34.31
C LYS A 55 -6.33 -16.30 34.54
N ILE A 56 -6.93 -17.00 33.58
CA ILE A 56 -8.10 -17.86 33.83
C ILE A 56 -7.84 -19.20 33.14
N ASP A 57 -7.52 -20.20 33.96
CA ASP A 57 -7.66 -21.60 33.62
C ASP A 57 -9.12 -22.01 33.83
N SER A 58 -9.76 -22.68 32.87
CA SER A 58 -10.84 -23.64 33.16
C SER A 58 -11.21 -24.49 31.95
N LYS A 59 -10.99 -25.82 32.09
CA LYS A 59 -11.88 -26.96 31.73
C LYS A 59 -12.64 -26.84 30.39
N GLY A 60 -12.39 -27.66 29.37
CA GLY A 60 -12.52 -29.11 29.43
C GLY A 60 -13.96 -29.51 29.13
N GLU A 61 -14.31 -29.74 27.86
CA GLU A 61 -15.52 -30.49 27.51
C GLU A 61 -15.33 -31.30 26.23
N LYS A 62 -15.33 -32.63 26.40
CA LYS A 62 -15.40 -33.63 25.33
C LYS A 62 -16.80 -33.59 24.73
N GLN A 63 -16.94 -33.20 23.47
CA GLN A 63 -18.15 -33.50 22.72
C GLN A 63 -17.99 -34.78 21.90
N LYS A 64 -19.04 -35.58 22.04
CA LYS A 64 -19.16 -36.99 21.73
C LYS A 64 -19.30 -37.21 20.22
N ASN A 65 -18.70 -38.32 19.79
CA ASN A 65 -19.03 -39.04 18.56
C ASN A 65 -20.54 -39.12 18.34
N MET A 66 -21.01 -38.61 17.21
CA MET A 66 -22.28 -39.01 16.63
C MET A 66 -22.01 -39.54 15.23
N LYS A 67 -22.01 -40.88 15.13
CA LYS A 67 -22.09 -41.63 13.86
C LYS A 67 -23.36 -41.19 13.14
N GLN A 68 -23.22 -40.62 11.94
CA GLN A 68 -24.27 -40.68 10.93
C GLN A 68 -23.87 -41.74 9.90
N ASN A 69 -24.53 -42.89 10.01
CA ASN A 69 -24.54 -43.89 8.96
C ASN A 69 -25.40 -43.39 7.80
N GLY A 70 -24.81 -43.38 6.60
CA GLY A 70 -25.44 -43.93 5.41
C GLY A 70 -26.57 -43.13 4.78
N ILE A 71 -26.21 -42.14 3.96
CA ILE A 71 -26.88 -41.93 2.67
C ILE A 71 -25.79 -42.03 1.59
N ARG A 72 -25.85 -43.13 0.84
CA ARG A 72 -24.98 -43.41 -0.30
C ARG A 72 -25.56 -42.65 -1.49
N ASP A 73 -25.24 -41.37 -1.61
CA ASP A 73 -25.52 -40.62 -2.83
C ASP A 73 -24.48 -40.99 -3.88
N ASN A 74 -24.91 -41.84 -4.81
CA ASN A 74 -24.22 -42.11 -6.07
C ASN A 74 -24.28 -40.84 -6.94
N ASN A 75 -23.45 -39.85 -6.63
CA ASN A 75 -23.13 -38.78 -7.57
C ASN A 75 -21.63 -38.74 -7.83
N LYS A 76 -21.15 -39.87 -8.36
CA LYS A 76 -19.83 -40.02 -8.97
C LYS A 76 -19.91 -39.45 -10.40
N SER A 77 -20.16 -38.15 -10.54
CA SER A 77 -20.02 -37.44 -11.82
C SER A 77 -19.86 -35.92 -11.67
N ALA A 78 -18.88 -35.49 -10.89
CA ALA A 78 -18.29 -34.15 -11.02
C ALA A 78 -16.78 -34.14 -10.71
N ARG A 79 -16.13 -35.30 -10.77
CA ARG A 79 -14.67 -35.44 -10.63
C ARG A 79 -14.06 -35.86 -11.96
N SER A 80 -14.37 -35.13 -13.03
CA SER A 80 -13.74 -35.30 -14.34
C SER A 80 -14.00 -34.09 -15.23
N LEU A 81 -13.27 -33.00 -14.95
CA LEU A 81 -12.73 -32.09 -15.95
C LEU A 81 -11.47 -31.47 -15.33
N ARG A 82 -10.41 -32.28 -15.20
CA ARG A 82 -9.03 -31.77 -15.14
C ARG A 82 -8.65 -31.27 -16.54
N GLY A 83 -9.28 -30.18 -16.95
CA GLY A 83 -8.73 -29.25 -17.93
C GLY A 83 -8.24 -28.06 -17.14
N ARG A 84 -7.05 -27.53 -17.45
CA ARG A 84 -6.46 -26.36 -16.79
C ARG A 84 -7.36 -25.15 -17.05
N MET A 85 -8.35 -24.93 -16.21
CA MET A 85 -9.08 -23.68 -16.12
C MET A 85 -8.56 -23.05 -14.83
N ALA A 86 -7.95 -21.87 -14.95
CA ALA A 86 -7.66 -21.05 -13.77
C ALA A 86 -8.97 -20.96 -12.97
N GLU A 87 -8.92 -21.40 -11.72
CA GLU A 87 -10.10 -21.39 -10.85
C GLU A 87 -10.54 -19.93 -10.71
N ALA A 88 -11.75 -19.62 -11.17
CA ALA A 88 -12.26 -18.26 -11.16
C ALA A 88 -12.28 -17.72 -9.72
N CYS A 89 -11.94 -16.44 -9.56
CA CYS A 89 -11.90 -15.81 -8.26
C CYS A 89 -13.28 -15.75 -7.62
N PRO A 90 -13.42 -16.09 -6.33
CA PRO A 90 -14.68 -15.97 -5.61
C PRO A 90 -15.24 -14.53 -5.69
N GLU A 91 -16.51 -14.42 -6.05
CA GLU A 91 -17.21 -13.14 -6.14
C GLU A 91 -17.62 -12.60 -4.76
N LEU A 92 -17.59 -11.27 -4.61
CA LEU A 92 -18.05 -10.59 -3.41
C LEU A 92 -19.58 -10.68 -3.28
N GLY A 93 -20.06 -11.04 -2.10
CA GLY A 93 -21.49 -10.95 -1.75
C GLY A 93 -22.01 -9.51 -1.71
N ARG A 94 -23.28 -9.32 -2.08
CA ARG A 94 -23.94 -8.00 -2.22
C ARG A 94 -24.05 -7.14 -0.95
N HIS A 95 -23.59 -7.62 0.20
CA HIS A 95 -23.75 -6.97 1.50
C HIS A 95 -22.47 -6.97 2.34
N ILE A 96 -21.30 -6.99 1.70
CA ILE A 96 -20.03 -6.86 2.39
C ILE A 96 -19.75 -5.38 2.63
N VAL A 97 -19.48 -5.03 3.89
CA VAL A 97 -19.04 -3.71 4.30
C VAL A 97 -17.62 -3.84 4.83
N CYS A 98 -16.67 -3.29 4.08
CA CYS A 98 -15.27 -3.23 4.46
C CYS A 98 -14.81 -1.77 4.60
N PRO A 99 -13.74 -1.51 5.36
CA PRO A 99 -13.10 -0.20 5.35
C PRO A 99 -12.71 0.21 3.93
N LEU A 100 -12.76 1.52 3.65
CA LEU A 100 -12.30 2.10 2.39
C LEU A 100 -10.76 2.13 2.26
N GLU A 101 -10.04 1.54 3.21
CA GLU A 101 -8.58 1.46 3.16
C GLU A 101 -8.17 0.52 2.02
N PHE A 102 -7.40 1.04 1.06
CA PHE A 102 -6.82 0.27 -0.03
C PHE A 102 -5.48 -0.33 0.41
N LYS A 103 -5.47 -1.65 0.60
CA LYS A 103 -4.29 -2.44 1.01
C LYS A 103 -4.34 -3.78 0.27
N PRO A 104 -4.02 -3.77 -1.03
CA PRO A 104 -4.34 -4.89 -1.90
C PRO A 104 -3.63 -6.17 -1.48
N VAL A 105 -4.34 -7.29 -1.63
CA VAL A 105 -3.84 -8.63 -1.37
C VAL A 105 -4.11 -9.52 -2.56
N THR A 106 -3.18 -10.45 -2.82
CA THR A 106 -3.36 -11.49 -3.83
C THR A 106 -3.53 -12.82 -3.11
N CYS A 107 -4.66 -13.49 -3.33
CA CYS A 107 -5.04 -14.72 -2.64
C CYS A 107 -5.25 -15.91 -3.59
N GLY A 108 -5.10 -17.12 -3.09
CA GLY A 108 -5.38 -18.35 -3.83
C GLY A 108 -4.62 -18.43 -5.16
N ASN A 109 -5.35 -18.61 -6.26
CA ASN A 109 -4.79 -18.76 -7.61
C ASN A 109 -4.57 -17.40 -8.32
N GLY A 110 -4.11 -16.38 -7.59
CA GLY A 110 -3.83 -15.05 -8.17
C GLY A 110 -5.02 -14.09 -8.15
N CYS A 111 -5.92 -14.23 -7.18
CA CYS A 111 -7.10 -13.39 -7.04
C CYS A 111 -6.79 -12.12 -6.25
N ASP A 112 -6.94 -10.97 -6.90
CA ASP A 112 -6.70 -9.68 -6.28
C ASP A 112 -7.94 -9.13 -5.58
N TYR A 113 -7.75 -8.61 -4.38
CA TYR A 113 -8.77 -7.95 -3.59
C TYR A 113 -8.23 -6.61 -3.07
N ASP A 114 -9.07 -5.57 -3.09
CA ASP A 114 -8.70 -4.20 -2.68
C ASP A 114 -8.13 -4.12 -1.27
N ASN A 115 -8.59 -5.01 -0.38
CA ASN A 115 -8.02 -5.20 0.94
C ASN A 115 -8.32 -6.59 1.51
N GLY A 116 -7.67 -6.90 2.63
CA GLY A 116 -7.84 -8.17 3.33
C GLY A 116 -9.27 -8.43 3.83
N CYS A 117 -10.08 -7.39 4.08
CA CYS A 117 -11.47 -7.59 4.49
C CYS A 117 -12.31 -8.20 3.35
N PHE A 118 -12.12 -7.72 2.11
CA PHE A 118 -12.79 -8.31 0.95
C PHE A 118 -12.34 -9.75 0.69
N ALA A 119 -11.04 -10.04 0.80
CA ALA A 119 -10.54 -11.41 0.68
C ALA A 119 -11.13 -12.36 1.75
N GLN A 120 -11.18 -11.92 3.01
CA GLN A 120 -11.78 -12.72 4.10
C GLN A 120 -13.26 -12.96 3.90
N SER A 121 -13.98 -11.99 3.33
CA SER A 121 -15.43 -12.09 3.12
C SER A 121 -15.83 -13.22 2.16
N VAL A 122 -14.91 -13.64 1.29
CA VAL A 122 -15.09 -14.78 0.38
C VAL A 122 -14.41 -16.06 0.86
N GLY A 123 -13.92 -16.06 2.10
CA GLY A 123 -13.44 -17.25 2.80
C GLY A 123 -11.93 -17.45 2.78
N PHE A 124 -11.13 -16.51 2.28
CA PHE A 124 -9.67 -16.63 2.36
C PHE A 124 -9.14 -16.36 3.76
N ASP A 125 -8.13 -17.13 4.15
CA ASP A 125 -7.30 -16.88 5.32
C ASP A 125 -6.11 -16.02 4.91
N LEU A 126 -6.02 -14.79 5.44
CA LEU A 126 -4.99 -13.83 5.05
C LEU A 126 -3.55 -14.30 5.30
N GLN A 127 -3.34 -15.21 6.25
CA GLN A 127 -1.99 -15.68 6.60
C GLN A 127 -1.60 -16.92 5.80
N ARG A 128 -2.59 -17.73 5.40
CA ARG A 128 -2.35 -19.01 4.71
C ARG A 128 -2.54 -18.93 3.21
N ASP A 129 -3.49 -18.11 2.77
CA ASP A 129 -3.98 -18.12 1.41
C ASP A 129 -3.61 -16.84 0.64
N CYS A 130 -3.12 -15.80 1.32
CA CYS A 130 -2.88 -14.49 0.73
C CYS A 130 -1.45 -13.99 0.93
N GLY A 131 -0.96 -13.23 -0.05
CA GLY A 131 0.23 -12.39 0.06
C GLY A 131 -0.13 -10.91 -0.03
N VAL A 132 0.67 -10.07 0.63
CA VAL A 132 0.60 -8.62 0.41
C VAL A 132 0.99 -8.35 -1.03
N LYS A 133 0.12 -7.65 -1.75
CA LYS A 133 0.45 -7.20 -3.10
C LYS A 133 1.35 -5.98 -2.99
N THR A 134 2.65 -6.18 -3.21
CA THR A 134 3.61 -5.08 -3.22
C THR A 134 3.64 -4.46 -4.60
N CYS A 135 3.17 -3.23 -4.70
CA CYS A 135 3.41 -2.41 -5.89
C CYS A 135 4.87 -2.01 -5.94
N SER A 136 5.46 -1.99 -7.13
CA SER A 136 6.78 -1.41 -7.33
C SER A 136 6.72 0.06 -6.91
N MET A 137 7.34 0.37 -5.78
CA MET A 137 7.52 1.74 -5.37
C MET A 137 8.58 2.35 -6.27
N VAL A 138 8.18 3.39 -7.00
CA VAL A 138 9.10 4.21 -7.80
C VAL A 138 10.14 4.81 -6.85
N GLY A 139 11.40 4.88 -7.27
CA GLY A 139 12.44 5.52 -6.46
C GLY A 139 12.12 7.01 -6.26
N ILE A 140 12.48 7.57 -5.10
CA ILE A 140 12.19 8.98 -4.74
C ILE A 140 12.68 9.97 -5.81
N GLU A 141 13.79 9.65 -6.48
CA GLU A 141 14.36 10.49 -7.55
C GLU A 141 13.50 10.46 -8.82
N GLU A 142 13.08 9.26 -9.27
CA GLU A 142 12.23 9.07 -10.45
C GLU A 142 10.81 9.61 -10.20
N GLU A 143 10.32 9.49 -8.97
CA GLU A 143 9.04 10.03 -8.54
C GLU A 143 9.02 11.56 -8.63
N ALA A 144 10.10 12.24 -8.23
CA ALA A 144 10.21 13.69 -8.31
C ALA A 144 10.13 14.20 -9.76
N GLU A 145 10.77 13.51 -10.71
CA GLU A 145 10.70 13.84 -12.14
C GLU A 145 9.27 13.71 -12.69
N CYS A 146 8.53 12.68 -12.24
CA CYS A 146 7.15 12.47 -12.68
C CYS A 146 6.17 13.55 -12.19
N TYR A 147 6.43 14.21 -11.05
CA TYR A 147 5.56 15.26 -10.53
C TYR A 147 5.85 16.66 -11.09
N GLU A 148 6.92 16.85 -11.87
CA GLU A 148 7.17 18.15 -12.53
C GLU A 148 6.07 18.51 -13.54
N ASN A 149 5.41 17.49 -14.11
CA ASN A 149 4.26 17.63 -14.99
C ASN A 149 3.04 16.99 -14.30
N LEU A 150 2.21 17.82 -13.66
CA LEU A 150 1.03 17.42 -12.87
C LEU A 150 -0.13 16.86 -13.73
N ASP A 151 0.14 15.89 -14.61
CA ASP A 151 -0.89 15.19 -15.37
C ASP A 151 -1.45 14.04 -14.53
N TYR A 152 -2.47 14.33 -13.73
CA TYR A 152 -3.13 13.34 -12.87
C TYR A 152 -4.09 12.48 -13.70
N THR A 153 -3.56 11.38 -14.23
CA THR A 153 -4.30 10.38 -15.01
C THR A 153 -4.07 8.99 -14.40
N PRO A 154 -4.80 8.64 -13.33
CA PRO A 154 -4.52 7.42 -12.58
C PRO A 154 -4.70 6.15 -13.42
N LEU A 155 -3.79 5.21 -13.24
CA LEU A 155 -3.77 3.92 -13.94
C LEU A 155 -3.76 2.78 -12.92
N ILE A 156 -4.45 1.70 -13.25
CA ILE A 156 -4.35 0.42 -12.57
C ILE A 156 -3.47 -0.49 -13.44
N CYS A 157 -2.25 -0.76 -12.99
CA CYS A 157 -1.32 -1.67 -13.68
C CYS A 157 -1.06 -2.87 -12.77
N GLU A 158 -1.35 -4.08 -13.25
CA GLU A 158 -1.33 -5.30 -12.43
C GLU A 158 -1.97 -5.09 -11.04
N GLY A 159 -3.16 -4.47 -10.97
CA GLY A 159 -3.89 -4.19 -9.71
C GLY A 159 -3.22 -3.21 -8.74
N CYS A 160 -2.21 -2.48 -9.18
CA CYS A 160 -1.59 -1.37 -8.46
C CYS A 160 -2.03 -0.03 -9.06
N ILE A 161 -2.40 0.91 -8.20
CA ILE A 161 -2.81 2.26 -8.62
C ILE A 161 -1.57 3.16 -8.68
N TYR A 162 -1.33 3.75 -9.85
CA TYR A 162 -0.32 4.76 -10.08
C TYR A 162 -1.02 6.07 -10.44
N ASP A 163 -0.61 7.19 -9.82
CA ASP A 163 -1.28 8.47 -10.00
C ASP A 163 -1.21 9.00 -11.44
N ASN A 164 -0.22 8.56 -12.21
CA ASN A 164 -0.06 8.92 -13.61
C ASN A 164 0.76 7.87 -14.39
N SER A 165 0.77 8.02 -15.71
CA SER A 165 1.54 7.17 -16.63
C SER A 165 3.04 7.20 -16.41
N CYS A 166 3.60 8.32 -15.95
CA CYS A 166 5.03 8.41 -15.65
C CYS A 166 5.44 7.50 -14.49
N LEU A 167 4.67 7.52 -13.39
CA LEU A 167 4.90 6.66 -12.23
C LEU A 167 4.73 5.18 -12.58
N ALA A 168 3.72 4.84 -13.38
CA ALA A 168 3.56 3.49 -13.90
C ALA A 168 4.78 3.06 -14.74
N LYS A 169 5.31 3.95 -15.59
CA LYS A 169 6.52 3.66 -16.38
C LYS A 169 7.75 3.45 -15.54
N ALA A 170 7.96 4.30 -14.53
CA ALA A 170 9.08 4.17 -13.61
C ALA A 170 8.98 2.87 -12.78
N ALA A 171 7.75 2.39 -12.52
CA ALA A 171 7.49 1.08 -11.93
C ALA A 171 7.72 -0.11 -12.90
N GLY A 172 8.04 0.16 -14.17
CA GLY A 172 8.38 -0.86 -15.19
C GLY A 172 7.33 -1.06 -16.28
N PHE A 173 6.17 -0.41 -16.19
CA PHE A 173 5.07 -0.58 -17.15
C PHE A 173 5.26 0.31 -18.38
N ASN A 174 5.75 -0.28 -19.47
CA ASN A 174 6.10 0.46 -20.68
C ASN A 174 5.01 0.41 -21.74
N ASN A 175 4.10 -0.58 -21.68
CA ASN A 175 3.02 -0.77 -22.65
C ASN A 175 1.65 -0.61 -21.98
N PHE A 176 1.22 0.64 -21.77
CA PHE A 176 -0.03 0.94 -21.06
C PHE A 176 -1.30 0.35 -21.70
N LEU A 177 -1.30 0.02 -22.99
CA LEU A 177 -2.47 -0.56 -23.65
C LEU A 177 -2.74 -2.02 -23.25
N ASP A 178 -1.68 -2.75 -22.91
CA ASP A 178 -1.74 -4.18 -22.61
C ASP A 178 -1.55 -4.47 -21.12
N GLU A 179 -0.85 -3.59 -20.40
CA GLU A 179 -0.42 -3.80 -19.00
C GLU A 179 -1.22 -2.99 -17.98
N CYS A 180 -1.93 -1.95 -18.42
CA CYS A 180 -2.61 -1.01 -17.55
C CYS A 180 -4.01 -0.65 -18.05
N GLU A 181 -4.86 -0.17 -17.14
CA GLU A 181 -6.16 0.42 -17.49
C GLU A 181 -6.41 1.73 -16.71
N PRO A 182 -7.23 2.66 -17.23
CA PRO A 182 -7.58 3.88 -16.51
C PRO A 182 -8.30 3.56 -15.19
N ALA A 183 -7.80 4.10 -14.08
CA ALA A 183 -8.49 3.95 -12.79
C ALA A 183 -9.77 4.78 -12.81
N ARG A 184 -10.92 4.13 -12.54
CA ARG A 184 -12.19 4.83 -12.30
C ARG A 184 -12.33 5.06 -10.80
N LEU A 185 -11.91 6.24 -10.34
CA LEU A 185 -12.09 6.72 -8.97
C LEU A 185 -13.50 7.29 -8.76
#